data_AF-A0A6A6E3Y8-F1
#
_entry.id   AF-A0A6A6E3Y8-F1
#
_cell.length_a   1.000
_cell.length_b   1.000
_cell.length_c   1.000
_cell.angle_alpha   90.00
_cell.angle_beta   90.00
_cell.angle_gamma   90.00
#
_symmetry.space_group_name_H-M   'P 1'
#
loop_
_entity.id
_entity.type
_entity.pdbx_description
1 polymer ?
#
loop_
_entity_poly.entity_id
_entity_poly.type
_entity_poly.pdbx_seq_one_letter_code
_entity_poly.pdbx_strand_id
1 'polypeptide(L)'
;LVNFACSVIITALLGHFFYFPSLGNEHADGCIVYARVIAYLGVVFSIALFPSLEYTFYAFPIGAIIFICSIVEFGLLADLTGTDSCSAHSYWHYWGYRCSEIWHVGPRVTITFGDVGSAGCWSWKCILAFTYIGAMAWLLSAFLVSI
;
A
#
# COMPACT_ATOMS: atom_id res chain seq x y z
N LEU A 1 -16.12 8.89 4.37
CA LEU A 1 -16.26 8.34 2.99
C LEU A 1 -14.94 8.34 2.22
N VAL A 2 -14.21 9.47 2.15
CA VAL A 2 -12.87 9.52 1.49
C VAL A 2 -11.89 8.52 2.09
N ASN A 3 -11.75 8.48 3.43
CA ASN A 3 -10.86 7.53 4.12
C ASN A 3 -11.18 6.07 3.73
N PHE A 4 -12.46 5.72 3.68
CA PHE A 4 -12.93 4.40 3.29
C PHE A 4 -12.56 4.06 1.83
N ALA A 5 -12.83 4.97 0.89
CA ALA A 5 -12.51 4.76 -0.51
C ALA A 5 -11.00 4.56 -0.74
N CYS A 6 -10.16 5.41 -0.13
CA CYS A 6 -8.71 5.30 -0.22
C CYS A 6 -8.21 3.97 0.37
N SER A 7 -8.65 3.59 1.57
CA SER A 7 -8.24 2.34 2.21
C SER A 7 -8.67 1.10 1.41
N VAL A 8 -9.86 1.10 0.80
CA VAL A 8 -10.32 0.00 -0.06
C VAL A 8 -9.49 -0.10 -1.33
N ILE A 9 -9.18 1.02 -1.99
CA ILE A 9 -8.34 1.04 -3.19
C ILE A 9 -6.93 0.50 -2.89
N ILE A 10 -6.32 0.95 -1.78
CA ILE A 10 -4.99 0.47 -1.35
C ILE A 10 -5.04 -1.03 -1.05
N THR A 11 -6.06 -1.49 -0.33
CA THR A 11 -6.24 -2.92 0.01
C THR A 11 -6.43 -3.78 -1.25
N ALA A 12 -7.22 -3.32 -2.22
CA ALA A 12 -7.47 -4.03 -3.46
C ALA A 12 -6.20 -4.12 -4.32
N LEU A 13 -5.46 -3.02 -4.47
CA LEU A 13 -4.20 -2.98 -5.18
C LEU A 13 -3.17 -3.90 -4.51
N LEU A 14 -2.93 -3.75 -3.20
CA LEU A 14 -2.02 -4.62 -2.44
C LEU A 14 -2.43 -6.10 -2.48
N GLY A 15 -3.74 -6.39 -2.48
CA GLY A 15 -4.27 -7.74 -2.60
C GLY A 15 -3.91 -8.39 -3.94
N HIS A 16 -4.01 -7.63 -5.04
CA HIS A 16 -3.56 -8.06 -6.36
C HIS A 16 -2.04 -8.33 -6.35
N PHE A 17 -1.25 -7.48 -5.70
CA PHE A 17 0.19 -7.70 -5.55
C PHE A 17 0.56 -8.92 -4.72
N PHE A 18 -0.22 -9.30 -3.70
CA PHE A 18 0.03 -10.49 -2.88
C PHE A 18 -0.34 -11.81 -3.55
N TYR A 19 -1.19 -11.79 -4.58
CA TYR A 19 -1.56 -13.00 -5.32
C TYR A 19 -0.36 -13.62 -6.04
N PHE A 20 0.51 -12.82 -6.65
CA PHE A 20 1.68 -13.30 -7.40
C PHE A 20 2.75 -14.01 -6.53
N PRO A 21 3.19 -13.47 -5.37
CA PRO A 21 4.10 -14.15 -4.45
C PRO A 21 3.60 -15.48 -3.90
N SER A 22 2.29 -15.63 -3.70
CA SER A 22 1.70 -16.85 -3.13
C SER A 22 1.90 -18.09 -4.02
N LEU A 23 2.14 -17.86 -5.32
CA LEU A 23 2.39 -18.90 -6.31
C LEU A 23 3.89 -19.27 -6.41
N GLY A 24 4.78 -18.43 -5.89
CA GLY A 24 6.24 -18.58 -5.99
C GLY A 24 6.94 -19.16 -4.77
N ASN A 25 6.23 -19.44 -3.65
CA ASN A 25 6.79 -20.01 -2.42
C ASN A 25 8.03 -19.28 -1.85
N GLU A 26 8.05 -17.94 -1.98
CA GLU A 26 9.12 -17.09 -1.44
C GLU A 26 8.59 -16.21 -0.29
N HIS A 27 9.49 -15.86 0.65
CA HIS A 27 9.14 -15.13 1.86
C HIS A 27 8.57 -13.75 1.52
N ALA A 28 7.42 -13.40 2.11
CA ALA A 28 6.83 -12.09 1.96
C ALA A 28 7.63 -11.05 2.76
N ASP A 29 8.06 -9.97 2.10
CA ASP A 29 8.77 -8.88 2.76
C ASP A 29 7.88 -8.24 3.86
N GLY A 30 8.45 -8.07 5.05
CA GLY A 30 7.74 -7.54 6.22
C GLY A 30 7.12 -6.16 5.99
N CYS A 31 7.71 -5.35 5.11
CA CYS A 31 7.18 -4.04 4.73
C CYS A 31 5.81 -4.13 4.05
N ILE A 32 5.63 -5.08 3.12
CA ILE A 32 4.39 -5.21 2.35
C ILE A 32 3.28 -5.79 3.24
N VAL A 33 3.66 -6.72 4.13
CA VAL A 33 2.76 -7.26 5.16
C VAL A 33 2.31 -6.13 6.08
N TYR A 34 3.23 -5.25 6.52
CA TYR A 34 2.90 -4.08 7.32
C TYR A 34 1.91 -3.15 6.61
N ALA A 35 2.21 -2.77 5.36
CA ALA A 35 1.34 -1.92 4.53
C ALA A 35 -0.09 -2.48 4.42
N ARG A 36 -0.19 -3.79 4.16
CA ARG A 36 -1.48 -4.48 4.06
C ARG A 36 -2.27 -4.46 5.37
N VAL A 37 -1.61 -4.67 6.51
CA VAL A 37 -2.27 -4.65 7.82
C VAL A 37 -2.80 -3.26 8.15
N ILE A 38 -2.02 -2.20 7.89
CA ILE A 38 -2.46 -0.82 8.10
C ILE A 38 -3.65 -0.47 7.19
N ALA A 39 -3.62 -0.89 5.92
CA ALA A 39 -4.74 -0.69 5.00
C ALA A 39 -6.04 -1.36 5.49
N TYR A 40 -5.97 -2.60 5.99
CA TYR A 40 -7.13 -3.28 6.58
C TYR A 40 -7.64 -2.60 7.86
N LEU A 41 -6.74 -2.17 8.74
CA LEU A 41 -7.12 -1.39 9.92
C LEU A 41 -7.85 -0.11 9.49
N GLY A 42 -7.38 0.59 8.47
CA GLY A 42 -8.05 1.77 7.90
C GLY A 42 -9.47 1.48 7.41
N VAL A 43 -9.71 0.34 6.76
CA VAL A 43 -11.06 -0.09 6.35
C VAL A 43 -11.95 -0.38 7.56
N VAL A 44 -11.46 -1.16 8.52
CA VAL A 44 -12.22 -1.54 9.74
C VAL A 44 -12.59 -0.31 10.55
N PHE A 45 -11.64 0.59 10.80
CA PHE A 45 -11.90 1.83 11.53
C PHE A 45 -12.82 2.77 10.76
N SER A 46 -12.70 2.84 9.43
CA SER A 46 -13.64 3.62 8.61
C SER A 46 -15.07 3.09 8.74
N ILE A 47 -15.27 1.76 8.70
CA ILE A 47 -16.58 1.12 8.89
C ILE A 47 -17.09 1.33 10.32
N ALA A 48 -16.24 1.17 11.33
CA ALA A 48 -16.60 1.32 12.74
C ALA A 48 -16.93 2.77 13.13
N LEU A 49 -16.42 3.76 12.40
CA LEU A 49 -16.71 5.19 12.60
C LEU A 49 -17.97 5.67 11.86
N PHE A 50 -18.58 4.87 10.97
CA PHE A 50 -19.85 5.22 10.31
C PHE A 50 -21.08 5.31 11.24
N PRO A 51 -21.29 4.41 12.23
CA PRO A 51 -22.55 4.35 12.97
C PRO A 51 -22.61 5.16 14.28
N SER A 52 -21.58 5.88 14.71
CA SER A 52 -21.57 6.43 16.08
C SER A 52 -21.17 7.89 16.20
N LEU A 53 -22.16 8.73 16.54
CA LEU A 53 -21.95 10.06 17.11
C LEU A 53 -21.45 10.00 18.57
N GLU A 54 -21.61 8.86 19.26
CA GLU A 54 -21.19 8.69 20.65
C GLU A 54 -19.67 8.46 20.79
N TYR A 55 -19.00 7.98 19.73
CA TYR A 55 -17.54 7.76 19.72
C TYR A 55 -16.73 8.94 19.16
N THR A 56 -17.36 10.10 18.94
CA THR A 56 -16.69 11.30 18.41
C THR A 56 -15.48 11.70 19.27
N PHE A 57 -15.55 11.53 20.59
CA PHE A 57 -14.43 11.84 21.49
C PHE A 57 -13.21 10.92 21.30
N TYR A 58 -13.44 9.65 20.94
CA TYR A 58 -12.38 8.67 20.65
C TYR A 58 -11.91 8.71 19.19
N ALA A 59 -12.67 9.34 18.29
CA ALA A 59 -12.30 9.47 16.89
C ALA A 59 -11.03 10.33 16.68
N PHE A 60 -10.78 11.30 17.58
CA PHE A 60 -9.59 12.15 17.54
C PHE A 60 -8.26 11.36 17.67
N PRO A 61 -8.01 10.59 18.75
CA PRO A 61 -6.75 9.84 18.88
C PRO A 61 -6.64 8.72 17.83
N ILE A 62 -7.74 8.07 17.45
CA ILE A 62 -7.73 7.00 16.45
C ILE A 62 -7.32 7.54 15.08
N GLY A 63 -7.87 8.69 14.67
CA GLY A 63 -7.49 9.35 13.41
C GLY A 63 -6.01 9.73 13.37
N ALA A 64 -5.47 10.24 14.47
CA ALA A 64 -4.06 10.60 14.59
C ALA A 64 -3.12 9.38 14.54
N ILE A 65 -3.49 8.27 15.19
CA ILE A 65 -2.70 7.03 15.16
C ILE A 65 -2.66 6.45 13.74
N ILE A 66 -3.81 6.35 13.07
CA ILE A 66 -3.87 5.81 11.70
C ILE A 66 -3.12 6.73 10.73
N PHE A 67 -3.16 8.04 10.93
CA PHE A 67 -2.35 8.98 10.17
C PHE A 67 -0.84 8.68 10.29
N ILE A 68 -0.33 8.53 11.52
CA ILE A 68 1.09 8.22 11.76
C ILE A 68 1.46 6.89 11.10
N CYS A 69 0.65 5.85 11.29
CA CYS A 69 0.89 4.55 10.67
C CYS A 69 0.89 4.63 9.13
N SER A 70 -0.03 5.40 8.54
CA SER A 70 -0.13 5.55 7.08
C SER A 70 1.05 6.34 6.49
N ILE A 71 1.60 7.31 7.22
CA ILE A 71 2.82 8.03 6.80
C ILE A 71 4.07 7.15 6.92
N VAL A 72 4.17 6.34 7.97
CA VAL A 72 5.26 5.37 8.11
C VAL A 72 5.20 4.34 6.98
N GLU A 73 4.00 3.84 6.66
CA GLU A 73 3.77 2.96 5.52
C GLU A 73 4.23 3.61 4.20
N PHE A 74 3.84 4.87 3.94
CA PHE A 74 4.29 5.60 2.77
C PHE A 74 5.83 5.72 2.71
N GLY A 75 6.48 6.04 3.84
CA GLY A 75 7.94 6.13 3.91
C GLY A 75 8.63 4.79 3.62
N LEU A 76 8.10 3.69 4.16
CA LEU A 76 8.62 2.34 3.95
C LEU A 76 8.49 1.91 2.48
N LEU A 77 7.33 2.18 1.86
CA LEU A 77 7.07 1.90 0.45
C LEU A 77 7.93 2.78 -0.47
N ALA A 78 8.13 4.05 -0.13
CA ALA A 78 8.96 4.96 -0.91
C ALA A 78 10.43 4.54 -0.89
N ASP A 79 10.97 4.17 0.29
CA ASP A 79 12.35 3.73 0.46
C ASP A 79 12.68 2.47 -0.36
N LEU A 80 11.73 1.53 -0.46
CA LEU A 80 11.84 0.35 -1.32
C LEU A 80 12.02 0.68 -2.82
N THR A 81 11.39 1.76 -3.28
CA THR A 81 11.46 2.20 -4.69
C THR A 81 12.66 3.11 -4.99
N GLY A 82 13.29 3.69 -3.97
CA GLY A 82 14.43 4.59 -4.11
C GLY A 82 14.18 5.77 -5.07
N THR A 83 15.26 6.39 -5.57
CA THR A 83 15.21 7.54 -6.49
C THR A 83 14.69 7.19 -7.88
N ASP A 84 14.84 5.93 -8.28
CA ASP A 84 14.57 5.50 -9.66
C ASP A 84 13.17 4.93 -9.86
N SER A 85 12.35 4.79 -8.81
CA SER A 85 10.95 4.33 -8.85
C SER A 85 10.76 3.08 -9.73
N CYS A 86 10.46 3.30 -11.02
CA CYS A 86 10.22 2.28 -12.01
C CYS A 86 11.46 1.95 -12.84
N SER A 87 12.68 2.32 -12.47
CA SER A 87 13.94 1.81 -13.03
C SER A 87 14.91 1.30 -11.98
N ALA A 88 14.50 1.30 -10.71
CA ALA A 88 15.29 0.79 -9.60
C ALA A 88 15.54 -0.71 -9.76
N HIS A 89 16.78 -1.16 -9.56
CA HIS A 89 17.16 -2.56 -9.65
C HIS A 89 16.28 -3.48 -8.77
N SER A 90 15.95 -3.02 -7.56
CA SER A 90 15.02 -3.69 -6.63
C SER A 90 13.60 -3.84 -7.19
N TYR A 91 13.11 -2.86 -7.96
CA TYR A 91 11.79 -2.92 -8.59
C TYR A 91 11.74 -4.00 -9.67
N TRP A 92 12.70 -4.07 -10.61
CA TRP A 92 12.60 -5.02 -11.73
C TRP A 92 13.00 -6.44 -11.34
N HIS A 93 13.97 -6.58 -10.42
CA HIS A 93 14.49 -7.88 -9.98
C HIS A 93 13.49 -8.64 -9.08
N TYR A 94 12.63 -7.94 -8.33
CA TYR A 94 11.62 -8.57 -7.46
C TYR A 94 10.19 -8.33 -7.93
N TRP A 95 9.81 -7.08 -8.17
CA TRP A 95 8.41 -6.68 -8.38
C TRP A 95 7.96 -6.84 -9.82
N GLY A 96 8.71 -6.28 -10.76
CA GLY A 96 8.37 -6.35 -12.17
C GLY A 96 8.39 -7.80 -12.67
N TYR A 97 9.37 -8.62 -12.28
CA TYR A 97 9.44 -10.04 -12.65
C TYR A 97 8.17 -10.82 -12.23
N ARG A 98 7.60 -10.50 -11.06
CA ARG A 98 6.38 -11.13 -10.56
C ARG A 98 5.11 -10.57 -11.20
N CYS A 99 5.06 -9.26 -11.43
CA CYS A 99 3.92 -8.57 -12.04
C CYS A 99 3.79 -8.80 -13.55
N SER A 100 4.87 -9.20 -14.22
CA SER A 100 4.88 -9.47 -15.66
C SER A 100 4.52 -10.93 -16.00
N GLU A 101 4.19 -11.76 -15.01
CA GLU A 101 3.89 -13.20 -15.18
C GLU A 101 5.02 -14.02 -15.84
N ILE A 102 6.21 -13.44 -16.03
CA ILE A 102 7.35 -14.09 -16.71
C ILE A 102 7.89 -15.28 -15.89
N TRP A 103 7.57 -15.34 -14.60
CA TRP A 103 7.88 -16.47 -13.72
C TRP A 103 7.16 -17.78 -14.11
N HIS A 104 6.08 -17.75 -14.91
CA HIS A 104 5.42 -18.96 -15.43
C HIS A 104 6.13 -19.62 -16.62
N VAL A 105 7.01 -18.91 -17.34
CA VAL A 105 7.63 -19.39 -18.59
C VAL A 105 9.03 -20.02 -18.42
N GLY A 106 9.37 -20.45 -17.20
CA GLY A 106 10.59 -21.18 -16.88
C GLY A 106 11.71 -20.30 -16.28
N PRO A 107 12.63 -20.88 -15.48
CA PRO A 107 13.56 -20.12 -14.66
C PRO A 107 14.58 -19.38 -15.55
N ARG A 108 14.45 -18.05 -15.61
CA ARG A 108 15.47 -17.21 -16.24
C ARG A 108 16.58 -16.92 -15.24
N VAL A 109 17.79 -17.37 -15.56
CA VAL A 109 19.01 -17.25 -14.73
C VAL A 109 19.50 -15.79 -14.63
N THR A 110 18.94 -14.87 -15.43
CA THR A 110 19.26 -13.45 -15.38
C THR A 110 18.04 -12.65 -15.81
N ILE A 111 17.45 -11.89 -14.88
CA ILE A 111 16.30 -11.01 -15.13
C ILE A 111 16.86 -9.64 -15.48
N THR A 112 16.68 -9.19 -16.73
CA THR A 112 17.14 -7.86 -17.15
C THR A 112 15.98 -6.87 -17.23
N PHE A 113 16.28 -5.57 -17.12
CA PHE A 113 15.29 -4.50 -17.33
C PHE A 113 14.61 -4.61 -18.72
N GLY A 114 15.27 -5.21 -19.72
CA GLY A 114 14.66 -5.41 -21.04
C GLY A 114 13.50 -6.42 -21.07
N ASP A 115 13.51 -7.41 -20.18
CA ASP A 115 12.52 -8.50 -20.18
C ASP A 115 11.23 -8.14 -19.45
N VAL A 116 11.36 -7.39 -18.35
CA VAL A 116 10.28 -7.18 -17.37
C VAL A 116 9.41 -5.96 -17.70
N GLY A 117 9.96 -4.98 -18.42
CA GLY A 117 9.24 -3.74 -18.72
C GLY A 117 8.74 -2.98 -17.47
N SER A 118 8.06 -1.86 -17.69
CA SER A 118 7.46 -1.08 -16.60
C SER A 118 6.19 -1.76 -16.03
N ALA A 119 6.15 -3.10 -16.03
CA ALA A 119 5.01 -3.89 -15.61
C ALA A 119 4.71 -3.59 -14.14
N GLY A 120 3.46 -3.17 -13.85
CA GLY A 120 3.01 -2.79 -12.51
C GLY A 120 3.41 -1.39 -12.02
N CYS A 121 4.22 -0.63 -12.78
CA CYS A 121 4.81 0.64 -12.29
C CYS A 121 3.73 1.68 -11.97
N TRP A 122 2.74 1.78 -12.85
CA TRP A 122 1.59 2.67 -12.67
C TRP A 122 0.77 2.27 -11.44
N SER A 123 0.59 0.98 -11.19
CA SER A 123 -0.14 0.48 -10.02
C SER A 123 0.60 0.78 -8.72
N TRP A 124 1.94 0.66 -8.71
CA TRP A 124 2.77 1.05 -7.57
C TRP A 124 2.69 2.55 -7.27
N LYS A 125 2.81 3.39 -8.30
CA LYS A 125 2.64 4.85 -8.17
C LYS A 125 1.24 5.21 -7.68
N CYS A 126 0.21 4.48 -8.12
CA CYS A 126 -1.14 4.65 -7.58
C CYS A 126 -1.20 4.30 -6.09
N ILE A 127 -0.59 3.20 -5.64
CA ILE A 127 -0.55 2.86 -4.20
C ILE A 127 0.08 4.00 -3.41
N LEU A 128 1.27 4.47 -3.80
CA LEU A 128 1.97 5.58 -3.13
C LEU A 128 1.13 6.87 -3.08
N ALA A 129 0.44 7.20 -4.17
CA ALA A 129 -0.43 8.37 -4.20
C ALA A 129 -1.64 8.22 -3.27
N PHE A 130 -2.31 7.07 -3.30
CA PHE A 130 -3.50 6.83 -2.49
C PHE A 130 -3.19 6.66 -1.00
N THR A 131 -2.03 6.09 -0.63
CA THR A 131 -1.60 6.04 0.77
C THR A 131 -1.35 7.43 1.32
N TYR A 132 -0.70 8.31 0.55
CA TYR A 132 -0.50 9.72 0.94
C TYR A 132 -1.82 10.48 1.08
N ILE A 133 -2.71 10.38 0.09
CA ILE A 133 -4.04 11.02 0.13
C ILE A 133 -4.86 10.49 1.30
N GLY A 134 -4.84 9.17 1.53
CA GLY A 134 -5.50 8.52 2.65
C GLY A 134 -4.98 9.03 3.99
N ALA A 135 -3.66 9.15 4.15
CA ALA A 135 -3.04 9.72 5.34
C ALA A 135 -3.53 11.15 5.61
N MET A 136 -3.49 12.03 4.61
CA MET A 136 -3.97 13.40 4.75
C MET A 136 -5.47 13.47 5.10
N ALA A 137 -6.27 12.55 4.55
CA ALA A 137 -7.69 12.49 4.86
C ALA A 137 -7.97 12.07 6.32
N TRP A 138 -7.16 11.17 6.90
CA TRP A 138 -7.19 10.84 8.33
C TRP A 138 -6.79 12.03 9.22
N LEU A 139 -5.77 12.79 8.82
CA LEU A 139 -5.34 14.01 9.53
C LEU A 139 -6.43 15.08 9.53
N LEU A 140 -7.06 15.35 8.38
CA LEU A 140 -8.16 16.30 8.28
C LEU A 140 -9.36 15.86 9.13
N SER A 141 -9.65 14.56 9.17
CA SER A 141 -10.72 14.01 10.00
C SER A 141 -10.43 14.18 11.49
N ALA A 142 -9.18 13.98 11.92
CA ALA A 142 -8.77 14.22 13.30
C ALA A 142 -8.89 15.71 13.67
N PHE A 143 -8.44 16.63 12.80
CA PHE A 143 -8.53 18.06 13.07
C PHE A 143 -9.98 18.56 13.13
N LEU A 144 -10.85 18.09 12.23
CA LEU A 144 -12.24 18.53 12.15
C LEU A 144 -13.08 18.06 13.35
N VAL A 145 -12.74 16.92 13.95
CA VAL A 145 -13.37 16.43 15.19
C VAL A 145 -12.90 17.20 16.44
N SER A 146 -11.75 17.88 16.38
CA SER A 146 -11.20 18.62 17.52
C SER A 146 -11.68 20.06 17.68
N ILE A 147 -12.40 20.60 16.68
CA ILE A 147 -13.02 21.94 16.67
C ILE A 147 -14.50 21.81 17.05
#